data_AF-A0A0C9YHE2-F1
#
_entry.id   AF-A0A0C9YHE2-F1
#
_cell.length_a   1.000
_cell.length_b   1.000
_cell.length_c   1.000
_cell.angle_alpha   90.00
_cell.angle_beta   90.00
_cell.angle_gamma   90.00
#
_symmetry.space_group_name_H-M   'P 1'
#
loop_
_entity.id
_entity.type
_entity.pdbx_description
1 polymer ?
#
loop_
_entity_poly.entity_id
_entity_poly.type
_entity_poly.pdbx_seq_one_letter_code
_entity_poly.pdbx_strand_id
1 'polypeptide(L)'
;MFSPSRTVFILGLLPLFIHVFVSAETHTVRFDNGCGRGSPRLIQKGNVLSSGEDFVSAGPLSSAIANFNSYLVLKADIPAGNCLLNGEGCTLVEMTLVNPTCPGCGSSTDISLIPPLAFSVPVTFSYFGGCNGQGATCSSAKCNTAFFVPDDNQVQVACQENNVNLLITFCGGSGNTTVPSSSTAIAAPSTTASKVSSKPATPTAKKCNRTRAERRAALRARNGLQSHRRRAIST
;
A
#
# COMPACT_ATOMS: atom_id res chain seq x y z
N MET A 1 79.99 13.84 18.21
CA MET A 1 79.06 14.57 17.33
C MET A 1 77.78 13.76 17.21
N PHE A 2 76.76 14.07 18.02
CA PHE A 2 75.45 13.42 17.96
C PHE A 2 74.44 14.46 17.47
N SER A 3 73.81 14.19 16.32
CA SER A 3 72.81 15.04 15.67
C SER A 3 71.42 14.55 16.06
N PRO A 4 70.51 15.39 16.60
CA PRO A 4 69.17 14.95 16.93
C PRO A 4 68.26 15.00 15.70
N SER A 5 67.68 13.84 15.39
CA SER A 5 66.65 13.66 14.37
C SER A 5 65.34 14.36 14.78
N ARG A 6 64.83 15.24 13.93
CA ARG A 6 63.57 15.97 14.14
C ARG A 6 62.39 15.12 13.66
N THR A 7 61.72 14.44 14.59
CA THR A 7 60.44 13.77 14.32
C THR A 7 59.32 14.81 14.22
N VAL A 8 58.85 15.07 13.01
CA VAL A 8 57.69 15.92 12.74
C VAL A 8 56.42 15.09 12.95
N PHE A 9 55.74 15.30 14.08
CA PHE A 9 54.40 14.76 14.32
C PHE A 9 53.36 15.58 13.54
N ILE A 10 52.86 15.04 12.42
CA ILE A 10 51.68 15.58 11.75
C ILE A 10 50.46 15.06 12.50
N LEU A 11 49.82 15.91 13.31
CA LEU A 11 48.47 15.66 13.83
C LEU A 11 47.51 15.63 12.64
N GLY A 12 47.15 14.42 12.20
CA GLY A 12 46.10 14.21 11.21
C GLY A 12 44.73 14.58 11.80
N LEU A 13 44.15 15.68 11.32
CA LEU A 13 42.74 16.01 11.53
C LEU A 13 41.86 14.92 10.88
N LEU A 14 41.26 14.04 11.68
CA LEU A 14 40.24 13.10 11.23
C LEU A 14 38.94 13.87 10.95
N PRO A 15 38.43 13.94 9.72
CA PRO A 15 37.12 14.52 9.45
C PRO A 15 36.03 13.61 10.03
N LEU A 16 35.36 14.09 11.07
CA LEU A 16 34.20 13.42 11.66
C LEU A 16 33.00 13.64 10.73
N PHE A 17 32.69 12.68 9.85
CA PHE A 17 31.51 12.73 8.99
C PHE A 17 30.25 12.52 9.81
N ILE A 18 29.59 13.62 10.21
CA ILE A 18 28.26 13.60 10.82
C ILE A 18 27.26 13.16 9.74
N HIS A 19 26.81 11.91 9.82
CA HIS A 19 25.74 11.40 8.96
C HIS A 19 24.40 11.83 9.53
N VAL A 20 23.74 12.77 8.86
CA VAL A 20 22.36 13.17 9.19
C VAL A 20 21.42 12.11 8.60
N PHE A 21 20.80 11.29 9.45
CA PHE A 21 19.78 10.34 9.01
C PHE A 21 18.50 11.12 8.66
N VAL A 22 18.27 11.35 7.37
CA VAL A 22 16.95 11.76 6.89
C VAL A 22 16.05 10.53 6.96
N SER A 23 14.97 10.60 7.75
CA SER A 23 13.92 9.58 7.70
C SER A 23 13.21 9.72 6.35
N ALA A 24 13.66 8.94 5.38
CA ALA A 24 13.03 8.86 4.08
C ALA A 24 11.70 8.10 4.21
N GLU A 25 10.68 8.56 3.48
CA GLU A 25 9.40 7.87 3.37
C GLU A 25 9.60 6.47 2.80
N THR A 26 8.99 5.47 3.43
CA THR A 26 9.08 4.08 2.99
C THR A 26 7.78 3.33 3.22
N HIS A 27 7.42 2.48 2.27
CA HIS A 27 6.20 1.68 2.32
C HIS A 27 6.49 0.27 1.81
N THR A 28 6.06 -0.73 2.56
CA THR A 28 6.13 -2.15 2.15
C THR A 28 4.74 -2.62 1.75
N VAL A 29 4.63 -3.26 0.59
CA VAL A 29 3.46 -4.05 0.20
C VAL A 29 3.85 -5.51 0.29
N ARG A 30 3.13 -6.25 1.14
CA ARG A 30 3.30 -7.69 1.34
C ARG A 30 2.09 -8.43 0.80
N PHE A 31 2.34 -9.58 0.19
CA PHE A 31 1.28 -10.48 -0.23
C PHE A 31 1.24 -11.73 0.64
N ASP A 32 0.02 -12.20 0.88
CA ASP A 32 -0.26 -13.53 1.40
C ASP A 32 -1.14 -14.28 0.39
N ASN A 33 -0.59 -15.32 -0.23
CA ASN A 33 -1.27 -16.12 -1.24
C ASN A 33 -1.90 -17.37 -0.61
N GLY A 34 -3.09 -17.20 -0.02
CA GLY A 34 -3.89 -18.31 0.50
C GLY A 34 -4.55 -19.18 -0.58
N CYS A 35 -4.36 -18.90 -1.87
CA CYS A 35 -5.02 -19.63 -2.96
C CYS A 35 -4.33 -20.95 -3.33
N GLY A 36 -3.08 -21.16 -2.88
CA GLY A 36 -2.27 -22.35 -3.14
C GLY A 36 -1.80 -22.53 -4.60
N ARG A 37 -2.09 -21.57 -5.48
CA ARG A 37 -1.68 -21.50 -6.90
C ARG A 37 -1.69 -20.05 -7.35
N GLY A 38 -1.26 -19.76 -8.58
CA GLY A 38 -1.26 -18.39 -9.12
C GLY A 38 -0.31 -17.45 -8.38
N SER A 39 -0.29 -16.18 -8.80
CA SER A 39 0.63 -15.18 -8.26
C SER A 39 -0.08 -13.83 -8.10
N PRO A 40 -0.04 -13.23 -6.89
CA PRO A 40 -0.35 -11.83 -6.69
C PRO A 40 0.54 -10.96 -7.58
N ARG A 41 0.03 -9.81 -8.01
CA ARG A 41 0.82 -8.82 -8.76
C ARG A 41 0.60 -7.45 -8.20
N LEU A 42 1.69 -6.73 -7.94
CA LEU A 42 1.69 -5.30 -7.69
C LEU A 42 2.03 -4.58 -9.00
N ILE A 43 1.21 -3.63 -9.40
CA ILE A 43 1.35 -2.92 -10.67
C ILE A 43 1.26 -1.42 -10.41
N GLN A 44 2.12 -0.65 -11.06
CA GLN A 44 2.05 0.80 -11.03
C GLN A 44 2.39 1.36 -12.42
N LYS A 45 1.53 2.25 -12.94
CA LYS A 45 1.71 2.87 -14.26
C LYS A 45 1.93 1.83 -15.39
N GLY A 46 1.23 0.70 -15.31
CA GLY A 46 1.34 -0.41 -16.28
C GLY A 46 2.55 -1.33 -16.10
N ASN A 47 3.46 -1.04 -15.16
CA ASN A 47 4.63 -1.87 -14.89
C ASN A 47 4.38 -2.80 -13.69
N VAL A 48 4.84 -4.04 -13.81
CA VAL A 48 4.83 -5.01 -12.71
C VAL A 48 5.95 -4.68 -11.74
N LEU A 49 5.61 -4.33 -10.51
CA LEU A 49 6.57 -4.03 -9.45
C LEU A 49 6.91 -5.26 -8.61
N SER A 50 5.95 -6.17 -8.44
CA SER A 50 6.11 -7.45 -7.76
C SER A 50 5.16 -8.51 -8.32
N SER A 51 5.57 -9.77 -8.24
CA SER A 51 4.79 -10.96 -8.60
C SER A 51 4.55 -11.89 -7.39
N GLY A 52 4.49 -11.32 -6.18
CA GLY A 52 4.16 -12.04 -4.95
C GLY A 52 5.14 -11.79 -3.79
N GLU A 53 6.36 -11.35 -4.09
CA GLU A 53 7.35 -10.98 -3.09
C GLU A 53 7.04 -9.62 -2.45
N ASP A 54 7.59 -9.38 -1.26
CA ASP A 54 7.53 -8.06 -0.61
C ASP A 54 8.12 -7.00 -1.53
N PHE A 55 7.36 -5.93 -1.75
CA PHE A 55 7.82 -4.74 -2.48
C PHE A 55 8.02 -3.58 -1.50
N VAL A 56 9.22 -3.00 -1.50
CA VAL A 56 9.54 -1.82 -0.69
C VAL A 56 9.70 -0.61 -1.60
N SER A 57 8.86 0.40 -1.39
CA SER A 57 8.94 1.71 -2.06
C SER A 57 9.82 2.64 -1.24
N ALA A 58 10.88 3.20 -1.85
CA ALA A 58 11.70 4.26 -1.24
C ALA A 58 11.09 5.65 -1.47
N GLY A 59 9.83 5.80 -1.06
CA GLY A 59 9.02 7.02 -1.21
C GLY A 59 7.54 6.71 -1.43
N PRO A 60 6.73 7.75 -1.76
CA PRO A 60 5.30 7.59 -1.99
C PRO A 60 4.99 6.53 -3.05
N LEU A 61 4.06 5.62 -2.75
CA LEU A 61 3.51 4.66 -3.71
C LEU A 61 2.12 5.11 -4.14
N SER A 62 2.04 5.97 -5.16
CA SER A 62 0.76 6.54 -5.63
C SER A 62 0.12 5.72 -6.74
N SER A 63 -1.20 5.53 -6.67
CA SER A 63 -2.01 4.88 -7.72
C SER A 63 -1.46 3.52 -8.15
N ALA A 64 -1.02 2.72 -7.17
CA ALA A 64 -0.66 1.34 -7.41
C ALA A 64 -1.92 0.48 -7.30
N ILE A 65 -1.91 -0.64 -8.02
CA ILE A 65 -3.00 -1.62 -8.00
C ILE A 65 -2.42 -2.99 -7.71
N ALA A 66 -3.19 -3.83 -7.04
CA ALA A 66 -2.89 -5.23 -6.87
C ALA A 66 -4.02 -6.10 -7.37
N ASN A 67 -3.67 -7.13 -8.14
CA ASN A 67 -4.60 -8.13 -8.62
C ASN A 67 -3.98 -9.53 -8.52
N PHE A 68 -4.80 -10.55 -8.74
CA PHE A 68 -4.37 -11.93 -8.58
C PHE A 68 -4.37 -12.67 -9.91
N ASN A 69 -3.19 -12.89 -10.46
CA ASN A 69 -3.07 -13.66 -11.70
C ASN A 69 -3.16 -15.15 -11.39
N SER A 70 -4.32 -15.75 -11.64
CA SER A 70 -4.48 -17.20 -11.54
C SER A 70 -3.96 -17.88 -12.80
N TYR A 71 -3.07 -18.84 -12.64
CA TYR A 71 -2.63 -19.72 -13.74
C TYR A 71 -3.75 -20.67 -14.23
N LEU A 72 -4.88 -20.75 -13.51
CA LEU A 72 -5.99 -21.66 -13.79
C LEU A 72 -7.34 -20.97 -13.62
N VAL A 73 -7.76 -20.17 -14.61
CA VAL A 73 -9.18 -19.81 -14.78
C VAL A 73 -9.53 -19.91 -16.25
N LEU A 74 -9.94 -21.08 -16.73
CA LEU A 74 -10.66 -21.16 -18.00
C LEU A 74 -12.13 -20.79 -17.72
N LYS A 75 -12.46 -19.50 -17.68
CA LYS A 75 -13.84 -19.07 -17.93
C LYS A 75 -13.99 -18.88 -19.43
N ALA A 76 -14.90 -19.65 -20.03
CA ALA A 76 -15.10 -19.75 -21.48
C ALA A 76 -15.50 -18.42 -22.16
N ASP A 77 -15.84 -17.39 -21.37
CA ASP A 77 -16.33 -16.10 -21.88
C ASP A 77 -15.27 -14.98 -21.90
N ILE A 78 -14.04 -15.25 -21.43
CA ILE A 78 -12.91 -14.31 -21.54
C ILE A 78 -11.75 -15.06 -22.22
N PRO A 79 -11.24 -14.61 -23.38
CA PRO A 79 -10.09 -15.24 -24.03
C PRO A 79 -8.91 -15.16 -23.05
N ALA A 80 -8.54 -16.31 -22.47
CA ALA A 80 -7.61 -16.47 -21.36
C ALA A 80 -7.93 -15.60 -20.14
N GLY A 81 -8.89 -16.00 -19.31
CA GLY A 81 -8.70 -16.36 -17.88
C GLY A 81 -7.86 -15.54 -16.89
N ASN A 82 -7.19 -14.50 -17.35
CA ASN A 82 -6.10 -13.82 -16.69
C ASN A 82 -6.56 -12.39 -16.42
N CYS A 83 -6.16 -11.85 -15.27
CA CYS A 83 -6.29 -10.41 -15.04
C CYS A 83 -5.49 -9.66 -16.09
N LEU A 84 -6.12 -8.71 -16.76
CA LEU A 84 -5.37 -7.75 -17.56
C LEU A 84 -4.55 -6.82 -16.66
N LEU A 85 -3.64 -6.05 -17.27
CA LEU A 85 -2.69 -5.21 -16.52
C LEU A 85 -3.37 -4.15 -15.65
N ASN A 86 -4.57 -3.69 -15.98
CA ASN A 86 -5.30 -2.74 -15.14
C ASN A 86 -6.34 -3.42 -14.23
N GLY A 87 -6.28 -4.75 -14.12
CA GLY A 87 -7.20 -5.53 -13.28
C GLY A 87 -8.50 -5.95 -13.93
N GLU A 88 -8.70 -5.68 -15.22
CA GLU A 88 -9.91 -6.07 -15.93
C GLU A 88 -10.15 -7.58 -15.80
N GLY A 89 -11.39 -7.97 -15.46
CA GLY A 89 -11.76 -9.35 -15.17
C GLY A 89 -11.38 -9.86 -13.77
N CYS A 90 -10.81 -9.03 -12.90
CA CYS A 90 -10.32 -9.44 -11.58
C CYS A 90 -10.69 -8.52 -10.42
N THR A 91 -10.67 -9.10 -9.21
CA THR A 91 -10.77 -8.34 -7.98
C THR A 91 -9.54 -7.45 -7.89
N LEU A 92 -9.75 -6.14 -7.78
CA LEU A 92 -8.68 -5.15 -7.73
C LEU A 92 -8.59 -4.56 -6.32
N VAL A 93 -7.37 -4.44 -5.81
CA VAL A 93 -7.07 -3.58 -4.66
C VAL A 93 -6.38 -2.34 -5.19
N GLU A 94 -6.94 -1.16 -4.96
CA GLU A 94 -6.35 0.12 -5.35
C GLU A 94 -5.69 0.76 -4.13
N MET A 95 -4.48 1.29 -4.26
CA MET A 95 -3.77 1.88 -3.13
C MET A 95 -2.99 3.14 -3.49
N THR A 96 -2.93 4.03 -2.52
CA THR A 96 -1.99 5.15 -2.46
C THR A 96 -1.38 5.14 -1.07
N LEU A 97 -0.08 4.81 -0.97
CA LEU A 97 0.65 4.84 0.29
C LEU A 97 1.53 6.08 0.31
N VAL A 98 1.18 7.02 1.20
CA VAL A 98 1.88 8.29 1.35
C VAL A 98 1.92 8.72 2.82
N ASN A 99 2.96 9.44 3.20
CA ASN A 99 2.99 10.16 4.47
C ASN A 99 2.00 11.34 4.46
N PRO A 100 1.11 11.48 5.46
CA PRO A 100 0.15 12.58 5.51
C PRO A 100 0.86 13.93 5.64
N THR A 101 0.52 14.85 4.74
CA THR A 101 0.94 16.27 4.80
C THR A 101 -0.19 17.21 5.26
N CYS A 102 -1.41 16.68 5.34
CA CYS A 102 -2.59 17.35 5.87
C CYS A 102 -3.58 16.31 6.41
N PRO A 103 -4.53 16.72 7.27
CA PRO A 103 -5.60 15.84 7.71
C PRO A 103 -6.39 15.27 6.52
N GLY A 104 -6.46 13.93 6.43
CA GLY A 104 -7.15 13.22 5.35
C GLY A 104 -6.32 13.05 4.07
N CYS A 105 -5.03 13.42 4.09
CA CYS A 105 -4.14 13.38 2.93
C CYS A 105 -3.13 12.23 3.00
N GLY A 106 -3.21 11.37 4.02
CA GLY A 106 -2.38 10.18 4.18
C GLY A 106 -2.73 9.04 3.21
N SER A 107 -2.28 7.86 3.58
CA SER A 107 -2.48 6.65 2.80
C SER A 107 -3.97 6.27 2.68
N SER A 108 -4.34 5.67 1.57
CA SER A 108 -5.69 5.15 1.31
C SER A 108 -5.64 3.88 0.49
N THR A 109 -6.56 2.96 0.77
CA THR A 109 -6.68 1.68 0.05
C THR A 109 -8.14 1.26 -0.01
N ASP A 110 -8.52 0.65 -1.10
CA ASP A 110 -9.87 0.16 -1.34
C ASP A 110 -9.88 -1.08 -2.25
N ILE A 111 -11.03 -1.74 -2.30
CA ILE A 111 -11.29 -2.86 -3.21
C ILE A 111 -12.27 -2.37 -4.26
N SER A 112 -12.01 -2.67 -5.53
CA SER A 112 -12.80 -2.20 -6.66
C SER A 112 -13.28 -3.36 -7.52
N LEU A 113 -14.58 -3.37 -7.75
CA LEU A 113 -15.33 -4.27 -8.63
C LEU A 113 -16.18 -3.47 -9.63
N ILE A 114 -15.77 -2.22 -9.91
CA ILE A 114 -16.39 -1.36 -10.92
C ILE A 114 -16.11 -1.96 -12.30
N PRO A 115 -17.11 -2.30 -13.12
CA PRO A 115 -16.87 -2.85 -14.46
C PRO A 115 -15.91 -1.96 -15.27
N PRO A 116 -14.92 -2.55 -15.98
CA PRO A 116 -14.76 -3.97 -16.33
C PRO A 116 -14.02 -4.84 -15.29
N LEU A 117 -13.78 -4.34 -14.08
CA LEU A 117 -13.30 -5.17 -12.96
C LEU A 117 -14.39 -6.16 -12.55
N ALA A 118 -13.99 -7.34 -12.08
CA ALA A 118 -14.95 -8.40 -11.74
C ALA A 118 -14.38 -9.29 -10.64
N PHE A 119 -15.22 -9.80 -9.75
CA PHE A 119 -14.73 -10.67 -8.69
C PHE A 119 -14.10 -11.96 -9.25
N SER A 120 -12.83 -12.20 -8.92
CA SER A 120 -12.08 -13.39 -9.33
C SER A 120 -11.74 -14.29 -8.14
N VAL A 121 -11.20 -13.71 -7.07
CA VAL A 121 -10.90 -14.38 -5.80
C VAL A 121 -11.27 -13.49 -4.62
N PRO A 122 -11.53 -14.09 -3.43
CA PRO A 122 -11.62 -13.34 -2.19
C PRO A 122 -10.33 -12.55 -1.94
N VAL A 123 -10.44 -11.32 -1.46
CA VAL A 123 -9.29 -10.50 -1.07
C VAL A 123 -9.56 -9.80 0.26
N THR A 124 -8.52 -9.71 1.07
CA THR A 124 -8.45 -8.86 2.25
C THR A 124 -7.23 -7.97 2.12
N PHE A 125 -7.31 -6.72 2.53
CA PHE A 125 -6.13 -5.92 2.81
C PHE A 125 -6.16 -5.42 4.25
N SER A 126 -4.99 -5.17 4.83
CA SER A 126 -4.86 -4.52 6.14
C SER A 126 -3.57 -3.72 6.23
N TYR A 127 -3.61 -2.58 6.91
CA TYR A 127 -2.42 -1.80 7.22
C TYR A 127 -1.60 -2.47 8.32
N PHE A 128 -0.27 -2.32 8.26
CA PHE A 128 0.67 -2.66 9.32
C PHE A 128 1.83 -1.66 9.42
N GLY A 129 2.51 -1.58 10.56
CA GLY A 129 3.51 -0.54 10.83
C GLY A 129 2.90 0.86 11.03
N GLY A 130 1.57 0.93 11.15
CA GLY A 130 0.74 2.10 11.41
C GLY A 130 -0.71 1.78 11.01
N CYS A 131 -1.70 2.31 11.72
CA CYS A 131 -3.12 1.92 11.55
C CYS A 131 -3.37 0.41 11.56
N ASN A 132 -2.62 -0.34 12.38
CA ASN A 132 -2.54 -1.80 12.33
C ASN A 132 -3.93 -2.48 12.34
N GLY A 133 -4.16 -3.36 11.37
CA GLY A 133 -5.39 -4.14 11.24
C GLY A 133 -6.57 -3.38 10.62
N GLN A 134 -6.46 -2.07 10.37
CA GLN A 134 -7.46 -1.35 9.59
C GLN A 134 -7.39 -1.81 8.13
N GLY A 135 -8.54 -2.12 7.55
CA GLY A 135 -8.62 -2.61 6.18
C GLY A 135 -10.02 -3.07 5.81
N ALA A 136 -10.13 -3.84 4.73
CA ALA A 136 -11.39 -4.36 4.24
C ALA A 136 -11.25 -5.77 3.66
N THR A 137 -12.37 -6.51 3.62
CA THR A 137 -12.44 -7.87 3.11
C THR A 137 -13.60 -8.00 2.14
N CYS A 138 -13.31 -8.41 0.91
CA CYS A 138 -14.30 -8.77 -0.09
C CYS A 138 -14.24 -10.27 -0.36
N SER A 139 -15.23 -11.03 0.15
CA SER A 139 -15.29 -12.49 0.02
C SER A 139 -16.19 -12.98 -1.12
N SER A 140 -16.91 -12.10 -1.79
CA SER A 140 -17.82 -12.44 -2.89
C SER A 140 -18.02 -11.28 -3.86
N ALA A 141 -18.59 -11.56 -5.03
CA ALA A 141 -18.92 -10.56 -6.05
C ALA A 141 -19.93 -9.49 -5.60
N LYS A 142 -20.53 -9.60 -4.41
CA LYS A 142 -21.52 -8.67 -3.85
C LYS A 142 -21.09 -8.12 -2.49
N CYS A 143 -19.80 -8.18 -2.16
CA CYS A 143 -19.29 -7.67 -0.90
C CYS A 143 -19.61 -6.17 -0.76
N ASN A 144 -20.06 -5.73 0.41
CA ASN A 144 -20.40 -4.33 0.65
C ASN A 144 -19.19 -3.43 0.93
N THR A 145 -17.97 -3.98 0.86
CA THR A 145 -16.71 -3.28 1.10
C THR A 145 -15.93 -3.01 -0.18
N ALA A 146 -16.54 -3.20 -1.35
CA ALA A 146 -15.94 -2.89 -2.64
C ALA A 146 -16.72 -1.81 -3.37
N PHE A 147 -16.03 -1.04 -4.19
CA PHE A 147 -16.65 -0.10 -5.11
C PHE A 147 -17.28 -0.82 -6.31
N PHE A 148 -18.51 -0.45 -6.66
CA PHE A 148 -19.22 -0.98 -7.84
C PHE A 148 -19.58 0.08 -8.88
N VAL A 149 -19.48 1.36 -8.51
CA VAL A 149 -19.70 2.50 -9.40
C VAL A 149 -18.62 3.57 -9.18
N PRO A 150 -18.22 4.34 -10.23
CA PRO A 150 -17.11 5.30 -10.13
C PRO A 150 -17.24 6.42 -9.10
N ASP A 151 -18.48 6.80 -8.76
CA ASP A 151 -18.74 7.93 -7.85
C ASP A 151 -18.96 7.48 -6.39
N ASP A 152 -18.73 6.20 -6.09
CA ASP A 152 -18.75 5.70 -4.72
C ASP A 152 -17.46 6.11 -4.00
N ASN A 153 -17.58 6.50 -2.73
CA ASN A 153 -16.47 6.93 -1.87
C ASN A 153 -16.55 6.38 -0.45
N GLN A 154 -17.50 5.46 -0.18
CA GLN A 154 -17.83 5.08 1.19
C GLN A 154 -17.00 3.91 1.75
N VAL A 155 -16.34 3.13 0.90
CA VAL A 155 -15.61 1.91 1.31
C VAL A 155 -14.09 2.04 1.29
N GLN A 156 -13.57 3.25 1.04
CA GLN A 156 -12.14 3.51 1.12
C GLN A 156 -11.68 3.57 2.57
N VAL A 157 -10.60 2.85 2.88
CA VAL A 157 -9.98 2.85 4.21
C VAL A 157 -8.76 3.77 4.16
N ALA A 158 -8.78 4.81 4.98
CA ALA A 158 -7.70 5.79 5.07
C ALA A 158 -6.85 5.59 6.32
N CYS A 159 -5.56 5.82 6.20
CA CYS A 159 -4.62 5.85 7.31
C CYS A 159 -3.83 7.16 7.33
N GLN A 160 -3.72 7.78 8.51
CA GLN A 160 -3.05 9.08 8.71
C GLN A 160 -1.78 8.95 9.54
N GLU A 161 -1.10 7.80 9.47
CA GLU A 161 0.22 7.58 10.07
C GLU A 161 1.31 7.59 8.99
N ASN A 162 2.55 7.85 9.40
CA ASN A 162 3.70 7.83 8.50
C ASN A 162 4.19 6.39 8.28
N ASN A 163 4.73 6.12 7.09
CA ASN A 163 5.44 4.89 6.72
C ASN A 163 4.61 3.62 6.96
N VAL A 164 3.29 3.72 6.73
CA VAL A 164 2.40 2.56 6.84
C VAL A 164 2.63 1.59 5.70
N ASN A 165 2.48 0.31 6.01
CA ASN A 165 2.67 -0.79 5.09
C ASN A 165 1.33 -1.47 4.85
N LEU A 166 1.23 -2.27 3.81
CA LEU A 166 -0.01 -2.91 3.39
C LEU A 166 0.20 -4.41 3.22
N LEU A 167 -0.58 -5.21 3.94
CA LEU A 167 -0.70 -6.65 3.73
C LEU A 167 -1.93 -6.91 2.88
N ILE A 168 -1.76 -7.62 1.76
CA ILE A 168 -2.85 -8.04 0.88
C ILE A 168 -2.91 -9.56 0.86
N THR A 169 -4.00 -10.12 1.37
CA THR A 169 -4.24 -11.55 1.40
C THR A 169 -5.26 -11.94 0.34
N PHE A 170 -4.86 -12.79 -0.59
CA PHE A 170 -5.75 -13.43 -1.55
C PHE A 170 -6.22 -14.79 -1.02
N CYS A 171 -7.50 -15.10 -1.19
CA CYS A 171 -8.16 -16.33 -0.70
C CYS A 171 -8.16 -16.55 0.83
N GLY A 172 -7.80 -15.56 1.64
CA GLY A 172 -7.72 -15.68 3.11
C GLY A 172 -9.05 -15.76 3.88
N GLY A 173 -10.20 -15.67 3.19
CA GLY A 173 -11.54 -15.65 3.80
C GLY A 173 -12.46 -16.80 3.40
N SER A 174 -12.03 -17.70 2.51
CA SER A 174 -12.82 -18.86 2.08
C SER A 174 -12.37 -20.09 2.85
N GLY A 175 -12.84 -20.20 4.09
CA GLY A 175 -12.81 -21.45 4.84
C GLY A 175 -13.66 -22.52 4.15
N ASN A 176 -13.10 -23.21 3.17
CA ASN A 176 -13.32 -24.65 3.01
C ASN A 176 -11.99 -25.43 2.91
N THR A 177 -10.89 -24.82 3.38
CA THR A 177 -9.66 -25.55 3.67
C THR A 177 -9.82 -26.14 5.05
N THR A 178 -10.24 -27.41 5.13
CA THR A 178 -10.02 -28.27 6.29
C THR A 178 -8.54 -28.22 6.65
N VAL A 179 -8.20 -27.41 7.65
CA VAL A 179 -6.89 -27.43 8.30
C VAL A 179 -6.78 -28.78 9.02
N PRO A 180 -5.79 -29.64 8.73
CA PRO A 180 -5.53 -30.78 9.58
C PRO A 180 -5.12 -30.24 10.95
N SER A 181 -5.95 -30.52 11.96
CA SER A 181 -5.64 -30.26 13.36
C SER A 181 -4.45 -31.11 13.78
N SER A 182 -3.25 -30.56 13.72
CA SER A 182 -2.12 -31.02 14.53
C SER A 182 -2.11 -30.21 15.82
N SER A 183 -2.87 -30.70 16.78
CA SER A 183 -2.84 -30.25 18.16
C SER A 183 -1.51 -30.63 18.81
N THR A 184 -0.60 -29.67 18.92
CA THR A 184 0.48 -29.71 19.92
C THR A 184 0.23 -28.57 20.90
N ALA A 185 -0.40 -28.91 22.01
CA ALA A 185 -0.57 -28.00 23.14
C ALA A 185 0.81 -27.65 23.72
N ILE A 186 1.18 -26.37 23.65
CA ILE A 186 2.30 -25.83 24.42
C ILE A 186 1.71 -24.95 25.52
N ALA A 187 2.03 -25.33 26.75
CA ALA A 187 1.56 -24.71 27.97
C ALA A 187 1.95 -23.23 28.08
N ALA A 188 1.01 -22.44 28.59
CA ALA A 188 1.19 -21.03 28.91
C ALA A 188 2.09 -20.84 30.14
N PRO A 189 2.99 -19.84 30.13
CA PRO A 189 3.50 -19.24 31.35
C PRO A 189 2.67 -18.03 31.77
N SER A 190 2.48 -17.95 33.08
CA SER A 190 1.72 -17.00 33.86
C SER A 190 2.16 -15.54 33.74
N THR A 191 1.17 -14.68 33.92
CA THR A 191 1.20 -13.22 33.97
C THR A 191 1.98 -12.65 35.16
N THR A 192 2.69 -11.53 34.94
CA THR A 192 2.93 -10.54 35.99
C THR A 192 2.80 -9.15 35.39
N ALA A 193 1.86 -8.39 35.96
CA ALA A 193 1.45 -7.07 35.51
C ALA A 193 2.42 -5.98 36.02
N SER A 194 2.79 -5.06 35.13
CA SER A 194 3.35 -3.76 35.51
C SER A 194 2.55 -2.64 34.84
N LYS A 195 1.87 -1.88 35.70
CA LYS A 195 0.99 -0.76 35.38
C LYS A 195 1.86 0.49 35.22
N VAL A 196 2.06 0.97 33.99
CA VAL A 196 2.69 2.28 33.73
C VAL A 196 1.66 3.17 33.05
N SER A 197 1.26 4.19 33.80
CA SER A 197 0.36 5.26 33.37
C SER A 197 1.19 6.38 32.74
N SER A 198 1.01 6.63 31.46
CA SER A 198 1.48 7.86 30.81
C SER A 198 0.36 8.49 29.97
N LYS A 199 0.08 9.75 30.31
CA LYS A 199 -0.92 10.63 29.73
C LYS A 199 -0.43 11.17 28.37
N PRO A 200 -1.18 11.04 27.26
CA PRO A 200 -0.80 11.69 26.01
C PRO A 200 -1.21 13.17 26.01
N ALA A 201 -0.29 14.03 25.59
CA ALA A 201 -0.55 15.44 25.31
C ALA A 201 -1.26 15.60 23.95
N THR A 202 -2.30 16.42 23.94
CA THR A 202 -3.11 16.78 22.77
C THR A 202 -2.32 17.66 21.78
N PRO A 203 -2.16 17.28 20.51
CA PRO A 203 -1.71 18.21 19.48
C PRO A 203 -2.89 19.00 18.91
N THR A 204 -2.84 20.32 19.04
CA THR A 204 -3.72 21.27 18.36
C THR A 204 -3.60 21.14 16.84
N ALA A 205 -4.65 20.62 16.20
CA ALA A 205 -4.79 20.54 14.75
C ALA A 205 -4.94 21.95 14.13
N LYS A 206 -3.97 22.37 13.32
CA LYS A 206 -4.17 23.51 12.39
C LYS A 206 -5.04 23.03 11.22
N LYS A 207 -6.26 23.56 11.12
CA LYS A 207 -7.15 23.40 9.96
C LYS A 207 -6.47 23.95 8.70
N CYS A 208 -6.21 23.08 7.72
CA CYS A 208 -5.85 23.48 6.37
C CYS A 208 -7.15 23.73 5.55
N ASN A 209 -7.68 24.95 5.65
CA ASN A 209 -8.81 25.39 4.81
C ASN A 209 -8.26 25.82 3.44
N ARG A 210 -8.18 24.90 2.47
CA ARG A 210 -8.07 25.31 1.06
C ARG A 210 -9.41 25.87 0.59
N THR A 211 -9.38 27.13 0.12
CA THR A 211 -10.59 27.84 -0.28
C THR A 211 -11.20 27.23 -1.55
N ARG A 212 -12.53 27.34 -1.68
CA ARG A 212 -13.32 26.85 -2.83
C ARG A 212 -12.80 27.36 -4.19
N ALA A 213 -12.07 28.48 -4.20
CA ALA A 213 -11.44 29.05 -5.39
C ALA A 213 -10.27 28.18 -5.91
N GLU A 214 -9.44 27.65 -5.01
CA GLU A 214 -8.27 26.83 -5.40
C GLU A 214 -8.68 25.46 -5.93
N ARG A 215 -9.74 24.85 -5.37
CA ARG A 215 -10.30 23.59 -5.90
C ARG A 215 -10.86 23.77 -7.32
N ARG A 216 -11.43 24.95 -7.64
CA ARG A 216 -11.93 25.27 -8.99
C ARG A 216 -10.81 25.54 -10.00
N ALA A 217 -9.68 26.11 -9.58
CA ALA A 217 -8.51 26.31 -10.43
C ALA A 217 -7.86 24.98 -10.83
N ALA A 218 -7.73 24.04 -9.89
CA ALA A 218 -7.16 22.71 -10.16
C ALA A 218 -8.04 21.87 -11.12
N LEU A 219 -9.36 22.00 -11.04
CA LEU A 219 -10.29 21.30 -11.95
C LEU A 219 -10.24 21.85 -13.38
N ARG A 220 -10.09 23.18 -13.54
CA ARG A 220 -9.96 23.81 -14.87
C ARG A 220 -8.63 23.45 -15.56
N ALA A 221 -7.53 23.35 -14.81
CA ALA A 221 -6.24 22.94 -15.35
C ALA A 221 -6.25 21.50 -15.89
N ARG A 222 -6.96 20.58 -15.22
CA ARG A 222 -7.10 19.18 -15.67
C ARG A 222 -7.91 19.06 -16.98
N ASN A 223 -8.99 19.83 -17.12
CA ASN A 223 -9.82 19.78 -18.32
C ASN A 223 -9.16 20.43 -19.55
N GLY A 224 -8.34 21.48 -19.35
CA GLY A 224 -7.57 22.10 -20.43
C GLY A 224 -6.52 21.17 -21.04
N LEU A 225 -5.87 20.34 -20.21
CA LEU A 225 -4.84 19.40 -20.67
C LEU A 225 -5.41 18.24 -21.50
N GLN A 226 -6.63 17.80 -21.19
CA GLN A 226 -7.33 16.77 -21.99
C GLN A 226 -7.78 17.30 -23.36
N SER A 227 -8.15 18.58 -23.46
CA SER A 227 -8.55 19.19 -24.74
C SER A 227 -7.39 19.34 -25.73
N HIS A 228 -6.17 19.56 -25.25
CA HIS A 228 -4.98 19.63 -26.11
C HIS A 228 -4.52 18.26 -26.61
N ARG A 229 -4.66 17.20 -25.80
CA ARG A 229 -4.30 15.84 -26.22
C ARG A 229 -5.18 15.28 -27.34
N ARG A 230 -6.45 15.69 -27.43
CA ARG A 230 -7.35 15.26 -28.50
C ARG A 230 -7.07 15.92 -29.86
N ARG A 231 -6.38 17.07 -29.90
CA ARG A 231 -5.98 17.71 -31.17
C ARG A 231 -4.70 17.14 -31.78
N ALA A 232 -3.88 16.44 -31.01
CA ALA A 232 -2.60 15.89 -31.47
C ALA A 232 -2.72 14.49 -32.12
N ILE A 233 -3.93 13.92 -32.22
CA ILE A 233 -4.15 12.56 -32.73
C ILE A 233 -4.92 12.58 -34.08
N SER A 234 -5.16 13.76 -34.66
CA SER A 234 -5.92 13.93 -35.91
C SER A 234 -5.11 14.63 -37.02
N THR A 235 -3.85 14.25 -37.17
CA THR A 235 -2.98 14.59 -38.32
C THR A 235 -2.15 13.40 -38.69
#